data_AF-D2QV16-F1
#
_entry.id   AF-D2QV16-F1
#
_cell.length_a   1.000
_cell.length_b   1.000
_cell.length_c   1.000
_cell.angle_alpha   90.00
_cell.angle_beta   90.00
_cell.angle_gamma   90.00
#
_symmetry.space_group_name_H-M   'P 1'
#
loop_
_entity.id
_entity.type
_entity.pdbx_description
1 polymer ?
#
loop_
_entity_poly.entity_id
_entity_poly.type
_entity_poly.pdbx_seq_one_letter_code
_entity_poly.pdbx_strand_id
1 'polypeptide(L)'
;MATKPVPSPEQPVPVFLIDATNKQVNSVSHDGSLEQLYEWIDCDTIDYTARQLNGDGIFCNDLLPDDPYQVAFRLRSTRQIIYGNGVWTGSNGEGDTVTPNASLTEVTAEIEFLGPVAYQPTPIYVFSW
;
A
#
# COMPACT_ATOMS: atom_id res chain seq x y z
N MET A 1 -9.17 -17.59 10.88
CA MET A 1 -8.96 -16.20 11.35
C MET A 1 -10.32 -15.59 11.59
N ALA A 2 -10.55 -14.94 12.73
CA ALA A 2 -11.83 -14.27 12.98
C ALA A 2 -12.01 -13.11 11.99
N THR A 3 -13.18 -13.01 11.37
CA THR A 3 -13.50 -11.94 10.40
C THR A 3 -13.66 -10.63 11.16
N LYS A 4 -12.90 -9.61 10.77
CA LYS A 4 -13.11 -8.24 11.27
C LYS A 4 -14.49 -7.77 10.80
N PRO A 5 -15.28 -7.11 11.67
CA PRO A 5 -16.59 -6.60 11.29
C PRO A 5 -16.44 -5.58 10.16
N VAL A 6 -17.42 -5.57 9.25
CA VAL A 6 -17.53 -4.55 8.20
C VAL A 6 -17.74 -3.19 8.88
N PRO A 7 -16.88 -2.19 8.63
CA PRO A 7 -17.13 -0.84 9.13
C PRO A 7 -18.43 -0.32 8.54
N SER A 8 -19.24 0.37 9.36
CA SER A 8 -20.45 1.04 8.87
C SER A 8 -20.06 2.02 7.75
N PRO A 9 -20.81 2.10 6.63
CA PRO A 9 -20.46 2.91 5.44
C PRO A 9 -20.29 4.42 5.67
N GLU A 10 -20.42 4.90 6.91
CA GLU A 10 -20.31 6.31 7.31
C GLU A 10 -19.15 6.56 8.30
N GLN A 11 -18.35 5.55 8.66
CA GLN A 11 -17.26 5.72 9.62
C GLN A 11 -15.89 5.69 8.95
N PRO A 12 -15.12 6.80 9.04
CA PRO A 12 -13.77 6.85 8.53
C PRO A 12 -12.88 5.76 9.16
N VAL A 13 -12.09 5.08 8.33
CA VAL A 13 -11.19 3.99 8.71
C VAL A 13 -9.76 4.51 8.83
N PRO A 14 -9.09 4.36 9.98
CA PRO A 14 -7.69 4.77 10.09
C PRO A 14 -6.80 3.85 9.23
N VAL A 15 -5.95 4.47 8.41
CA VAL A 15 -4.97 3.80 7.54
C VAL A 15 -3.63 4.54 7.60
N PHE A 16 -2.58 3.99 6.98
CA PHE A 16 -1.28 4.65 6.93
C PHE A 16 -0.88 5.02 5.49
N LEU A 17 -0.76 6.32 5.24
CA LEU A 17 -0.26 6.86 3.99
C LEU A 17 1.27 6.82 4.01
N ILE A 18 1.86 6.11 3.06
CA ILE A 18 3.30 6.05 2.80
C ILE A 18 3.60 7.08 1.71
N ASP A 19 4.12 8.22 2.13
CA ASP A 19 4.54 9.30 1.25
C ASP A 19 6.02 9.10 0.89
N ALA A 20 6.26 8.51 -0.28
CA ALA A 20 7.60 8.21 -0.76
C ALA A 20 8.38 9.48 -1.15
N THR A 21 7.67 10.54 -1.52
CA THR A 21 8.23 11.84 -1.89
C THR A 21 8.82 12.52 -0.66
N ASN A 22 8.04 12.65 0.41
CA ASN A 22 8.44 13.31 1.64
C ASN A 22 9.13 12.37 2.64
N LYS A 23 9.18 11.06 2.34
CA LYS A 23 9.78 10.01 3.16
C LYS A 23 9.16 9.90 4.55
N GLN A 24 7.82 9.86 4.59
CA GLN A 24 7.05 9.80 5.82
C GLN A 24 5.94 8.77 5.74
N VAL A 25 5.58 8.24 6.91
CA VAL A 25 4.37 7.43 7.08
C VAL A 25 3.44 8.20 8.00
N ASN A 26 2.23 8.50 7.52
CA ASN A 26 1.25 9.33 8.21
C ASN A 26 0.00 8.50 8.51
N SER A 27 -0.52 8.61 9.74
CA SER A 27 -1.86 8.10 10.04
C SER A 27 -2.89 9.05 9.45
N VAL A 28 -3.75 8.52 8.59
CA VAL A 28 -4.83 9.27 7.93
C VAL A 28 -6.14 8.52 8.07
N SER A 29 -7.24 9.17 7.71
CA SER A 29 -8.59 8.64 7.87
C SER A 29 -9.21 8.42 6.49
N HIS A 30 -9.38 7.17 6.10
CA HIS A 30 -9.99 6.77 4.83
C HIS A 30 -11.51 6.81 4.90
N ASP A 31 -12.16 7.44 3.93
CA ASP A 31 -13.62 7.61 3.88
C ASP A 31 -14.36 6.44 3.21
N GLY A 32 -13.63 5.41 2.75
CA GLY A 32 -14.19 4.27 2.02
C GLY A 32 -14.23 4.46 0.51
N SER A 33 -13.95 5.65 -0.02
CA SER A 33 -13.96 5.94 -1.45
C SER A 33 -12.68 5.47 -2.16
N LEU A 34 -12.80 5.11 -3.43
CA LEU A 34 -11.62 4.83 -4.26
C LEU A 34 -10.95 6.13 -4.69
N GLU A 35 -11.74 7.19 -4.89
CA GLU A 35 -11.31 8.53 -5.27
C GLU A 35 -10.22 9.06 -4.33
N GLN A 36 -10.39 8.88 -3.01
CA GLN A 36 -9.40 9.28 -2.03
C GLN A 36 -8.09 8.47 -2.14
N LEU A 37 -8.16 7.19 -2.47
CA LEU A 37 -6.95 6.37 -2.70
C LEU A 37 -6.20 6.84 -3.94
N TYR A 38 -6.91 7.14 -5.03
CA TYR A 38 -6.32 7.68 -6.25
C TYR A 38 -5.63 9.03 -6.00
N GLU A 39 -6.25 9.91 -5.23
CA GLU A 39 -5.66 11.21 -4.86
C GLU A 39 -4.38 11.05 -4.02
N TRP A 40 -4.39 10.18 -3.01
CA TRP A 40 -3.21 9.99 -2.15
C TRP A 40 -2.05 9.27 -2.84
N ILE A 41 -2.36 8.32 -3.71
CA ILE A 41 -1.35 7.56 -4.46
C ILE A 41 -0.85 8.36 -5.66
N ASP A 42 -1.63 9.33 -6.14
CA ASP A 42 -1.39 10.12 -7.36
C ASP A 42 -1.33 9.22 -8.60
N CYS A 43 -2.43 8.51 -8.87
CA CYS A 43 -2.52 7.56 -9.98
C CYS A 43 -3.95 7.39 -10.51
N ASP A 44 -4.07 6.84 -11.72
CA ASP A 44 -5.36 6.53 -12.36
C ASP A 44 -5.83 5.08 -12.09
N THR A 45 -4.92 4.21 -11.66
CA THR A 45 -5.21 2.79 -11.38
C THR A 45 -4.40 2.32 -10.19
N ILE A 46 -5.02 1.51 -9.33
CA ILE A 46 -4.39 0.95 -8.13
C ILE A 46 -4.44 -0.57 -8.16
N ASP A 47 -3.44 -1.17 -7.54
CA ASP A 47 -3.42 -2.55 -7.12
C ASP A 47 -3.35 -2.67 -5.61
N TYR A 48 -3.87 -3.79 -5.10
CA TYR A 48 -3.68 -4.18 -3.71
C TYR A 48 -2.63 -5.30 -3.61
N THR A 49 -1.41 -4.94 -3.22
CA THR A 49 -0.23 -5.80 -3.24
C THR A 49 0.37 -5.99 -1.85
N ALA A 50 1.52 -6.67 -1.82
CA ALA A 50 2.36 -6.82 -0.64
C ALA A 50 1.59 -7.33 0.60
N ARG A 51 0.76 -8.37 0.39
CA ARG A 51 -0.03 -8.96 1.47
C ARG A 51 0.90 -9.44 2.59
N GLN A 52 0.65 -8.95 3.79
CA GLN A 52 1.40 -9.26 4.99
C GLN A 52 0.82 -10.49 5.69
N LEU A 53 1.63 -11.16 6.51
CA LEU A 53 1.20 -12.35 7.25
C LEU A 53 0.07 -12.05 8.26
N ASN A 54 -0.04 -10.81 8.73
CA ASN A 54 -1.09 -10.36 9.63
C ASN A 54 -2.42 -10.04 8.89
N GLY A 55 -2.46 -10.17 7.56
CA GLY A 55 -3.62 -9.87 6.74
C GLY A 55 -3.70 -8.44 6.22
N ASP A 56 -2.74 -7.58 6.55
CA ASP A 56 -2.64 -6.24 5.96
C ASP A 56 -2.09 -6.30 4.53
N GLY A 57 -2.14 -5.17 3.83
CA GLY A 57 -1.59 -5.02 2.49
C GLY A 57 -1.48 -3.55 2.11
N ILE A 58 -1.08 -3.30 0.87
CA ILE A 58 -0.77 -1.95 0.39
C ILE A 58 -1.49 -1.69 -0.92
N PHE A 59 -2.29 -0.63 -0.97
CA PHE A 59 -2.70 -0.04 -2.24
C PHE A 59 -1.56 0.78 -2.84
N CYS A 60 -1.22 0.56 -4.10
CA CYS A 60 -0.21 1.33 -4.82
C CYS A 60 -0.52 1.41 -6.31
N ASN A 61 0.20 2.26 -7.04
CA ASN A 61 0.11 2.31 -8.49
C ASN A 61 0.74 1.04 -9.10
N ASP A 62 0.03 0.40 -10.05
CA ASP A 62 0.49 -0.77 -10.81
C ASP A 62 0.95 -0.41 -12.24
N LEU A 63 0.86 0.86 -12.64
CA LEU A 63 1.30 1.25 -13.97
C LEU A 63 2.82 1.37 -14.07
N LEU A 64 3.33 0.94 -15.22
CA LEU A 64 4.70 1.24 -15.64
C LEU A 64 4.85 2.75 -15.72
N PRO A 65 5.78 3.35 -14.97
CA PRO A 65 5.96 4.78 -15.03
C PRO A 65 6.55 5.20 -16.38
N ASP A 66 6.03 6.29 -16.95
CA ASP A 66 6.59 6.88 -18.17
C ASP A 66 8.03 7.39 -17.93
N ASP A 67 8.28 7.95 -16.74
CA ASP A 67 9.63 8.27 -16.28
C ASP A 67 10.28 6.99 -15.71
N PRO A 68 11.40 6.53 -16.26
CA PRO A 68 12.10 5.37 -15.73
C PRO A 68 12.56 5.55 -14.29
N TYR A 69 12.62 6.77 -13.74
CA TYR A 69 12.94 7.01 -12.32
C TYR A 69 11.71 7.48 -11.56
N GLN A 70 11.35 6.74 -10.52
CA GLN A 70 10.25 7.10 -9.61
C GLN A 70 10.76 7.11 -8.19
N VAL A 71 10.21 7.99 -7.35
CA VAL A 71 10.37 7.82 -5.89
C VAL A 71 9.83 6.45 -5.50
N ALA A 72 10.52 5.77 -4.60
CA ALA A 72 10.14 4.42 -4.22
C ALA A 72 10.42 4.17 -2.75
N PHE A 73 9.76 3.15 -2.24
CA PHE A 73 10.07 2.57 -0.95
C PHE A 73 10.15 1.05 -1.06
N ARG A 74 10.83 0.46 -0.08
CA ARG A 74 11.02 -0.98 0.00
C ARG A 74 10.51 -1.50 1.34
N LEU A 75 9.83 -2.63 1.28
CA LEU A 75 9.48 -3.39 2.47
C LEU A 75 10.71 -4.16 2.94
N ARG A 76 11.10 -3.99 4.21
CA ARG A 76 12.29 -4.63 4.76
C ARG A 76 12.17 -6.15 4.77
N SER A 77 11.00 -6.67 5.10
CA SER A 77 10.74 -8.10 5.26
C SER A 77 10.76 -8.86 3.93
N THR A 78 10.10 -8.33 2.89
CA THR A 78 9.98 -9.00 1.59
C THR A 78 11.00 -8.53 0.57
N ARG A 79 11.67 -7.39 0.83
CA ARG A 79 12.54 -6.68 -0.12
C ARG A 79 11.81 -6.19 -1.37
N GLN A 80 10.49 -6.31 -1.42
CA GLN A 80 9.67 -5.79 -2.52
C GLN A 80 9.81 -4.27 -2.60
N ILE A 81 10.03 -3.77 -3.80
CA ILE A 81 10.06 -2.34 -4.11
C ILE A 81 8.69 -1.95 -4.63
N ILE A 82 8.15 -0.86 -4.10
CA ILE A 82 6.93 -0.22 -4.56
C ILE A 82 7.31 1.18 -5.04
N TYR A 83 6.89 1.50 -6.25
CA TYR A 83 7.15 2.78 -6.91
C TYR A 83 5.97 3.73 -6.66
N GLY A 84 6.27 4.99 -6.38
CA GLY A 84 5.30 5.99 -5.96
C GLY A 84 4.91 5.90 -4.49
N ASN A 85 3.78 6.54 -4.16
CA ASN A 85 3.17 6.49 -2.84
C ASN A 85 2.39 5.18 -2.65
N GLY A 86 2.01 4.88 -1.41
CA GLY A 86 1.15 3.74 -1.11
C GLY A 86 0.30 3.95 0.12
N VAL A 87 -0.75 3.16 0.28
CA VAL A 87 -1.65 3.20 1.44
C VAL A 87 -1.69 1.83 2.08
N TRP A 88 -1.17 1.72 3.30
CA TRP A 88 -1.19 0.49 4.08
C TRP A 88 -2.55 0.35 4.79
N THR A 89 -3.25 -0.73 4.50
CA THR A 89 -4.59 -1.01 5.01
C THR A 89 -4.68 -2.43 5.57
N GLY A 90 -5.67 -2.66 6.44
CA GLY A 90 -6.19 -4.01 6.66
C GLY A 90 -7.23 -4.34 5.59
N SER A 91 -7.45 -5.62 5.33
CA SER A 91 -8.65 -6.04 4.60
C SER A 91 -9.41 -7.14 5.35
N ASN A 92 -10.73 -7.14 5.23
CA ASN A 92 -11.58 -8.22 5.77
C ASN A 92 -11.80 -9.33 4.72
N GLY A 93 -12.60 -10.33 5.07
CA GLY A 93 -12.89 -11.48 4.19
C GLY A 93 -13.79 -11.16 2.99
N GLU A 94 -14.47 -10.02 2.99
CA GLU A 94 -15.31 -9.52 1.89
C GLU A 94 -14.51 -8.63 0.92
N GLY A 95 -13.28 -8.27 1.29
CA GLY A 95 -12.41 -7.38 0.51
C GLY A 95 -12.46 -5.91 0.93
N ASP A 96 -13.23 -5.55 1.97
CA ASP A 96 -13.32 -4.16 2.42
C ASP A 96 -12.04 -3.71 3.12
N THR A 97 -11.71 -2.43 2.94
CA THR A 97 -10.68 -1.73 3.73
C THR A 97 -11.12 -1.62 5.18
N VAL A 98 -10.25 -2.07 6.10
CA VAL A 98 -10.43 -1.99 7.55
C VAL A 98 -9.16 -1.49 8.22
N THR A 99 -9.24 -1.14 9.50
CA THR A 99 -8.08 -0.74 10.29
C THR A 99 -6.96 -1.79 10.17
N PRO A 100 -5.73 -1.37 9.82
CA PRO A 100 -4.56 -2.25 9.82
C PRO A 100 -4.39 -3.00 11.15
N ASN A 101 -3.86 -4.20 11.08
CA ASN A 101 -3.41 -4.91 12.29
C ASN A 101 -2.09 -4.35 12.81
N ALA A 102 -1.23 -3.89 11.91
CA ALA A 102 0.01 -3.21 12.28
C ALA A 102 -0.26 -1.83 12.89
N SER A 103 0.59 -1.42 13.82
CA SER A 103 0.66 -0.05 14.34
C SER A 103 1.48 0.87 13.43
N LEU A 104 1.31 2.19 13.57
CA LEU A 104 2.09 3.18 12.82
C LEU A 104 3.60 2.96 12.98
N THR A 105 4.05 2.63 14.20
CA THR A 105 5.46 2.37 14.50
C THR A 105 5.99 1.14 13.76
N GLU A 106 5.21 0.06 13.71
CA GLU A 106 5.58 -1.17 12.99
C GLU A 106 5.65 -0.93 11.49
N VAL A 107 4.66 -0.24 10.91
CA VAL A 107 4.68 0.13 9.49
C VAL A 107 5.88 1.02 9.19
N THR A 108 6.11 2.06 9.98
CA THR A 108 7.28 2.95 9.81
C THR A 108 8.60 2.19 9.87
N ALA A 109 8.71 1.21 10.78
CA ALA A 109 9.91 0.38 10.88
C ALA A 109 10.09 -0.54 9.66
N GLU A 110 9.00 -1.02 9.07
CA GLU A 110 8.99 -1.89 7.89
C GLU A 110 9.35 -1.15 6.59
N ILE A 111 9.11 0.15 6.52
CA ILE A 111 9.42 0.96 5.32
C ILE A 111 10.88 1.40 5.27
N GLU A 112 11.49 1.22 4.10
CA GLU A 112 12.79 1.79 3.71
C GLU A 112 12.61 2.70 2.50
N PHE A 113 12.66 4.02 2.69
CA PHE A 113 12.57 4.98 1.58
C PHE A 113 13.85 5.00 0.74
N LEU A 114 13.70 4.83 -0.57
CA LEU A 114 14.83 4.75 -1.51
C LEU A 114 15.07 6.07 -2.25
N GLY A 115 14.06 6.95 -2.33
CA GLY A 115 14.12 8.11 -3.22
C GLY A 115 13.95 7.70 -4.68
N PRO A 116 14.48 8.46 -5.65
CA PRO A 116 14.39 8.13 -7.07
C PRO A 116 15.14 6.82 -7.38
N VAL A 117 14.42 5.83 -7.90
CA VAL A 117 14.94 4.52 -8.29
C VAL A 117 14.52 4.22 -9.71
N ALA A 118 15.45 3.70 -10.52
CA ALA A 118 15.13 3.21 -11.84
C ALA A 118 14.14 2.04 -11.76
N TYR A 119 13.05 2.09 -12.53
CA TYR A 119 12.14 0.98 -12.67
C TYR A 119 12.88 -0.24 -13.22
N GLN A 120 12.84 -1.34 -12.47
CA GLN A 120 13.43 -2.61 -12.86
C GLN A 120 12.31 -3.63 -12.99
N PRO A 121 11.86 -3.97 -14.22
CA PRO A 121 10.86 -5.01 -14.40
C PRO A 121 11.44 -6.31 -13.85
N THR A 122 10.79 -6.84 -12.80
CA THR A 122 11.14 -8.16 -12.29
C THR A 122 10.38 -9.17 -13.13
N PRO A 123 11.05 -10.03 -13.92
CA PRO A 123 10.34 -11.03 -14.70
C PRO A 123 9.61 -11.99 -13.78
N ILE A 124 8.28 -12.05 -13.90
CA ILE A 124 7.47 -13.07 -13.24
C ILE A 124 7.50 -14.31 -14.13
N TYR A 125 8.13 -15.37 -13.64
CA TYR A 125 8.08 -16.67 -14.29
C TYR A 125 6.83 -17.41 -13.82
N VAL A 126 5.80 -17.41 -14.66
CA VAL A 126 4.58 -18.21 -14.42
C VAL A 126 4.84 -19.62 -14.94
N PHE A 127 4.98 -20.57 -14.03
CA PHE A 127 5.03 -21.99 -14.37
C PHE A 127 3.61 -22.56 -14.25
N SER A 128 3.02 -22.98 -15.37
CA SER A 128 1.80 -23.77 -15.37
C SER A 128 2.15 -25.25 -15.28
N TRP A 129 1.53 -25.96 -14.35
CA TRP A 129 1.54 -27.42 -14.24
C TRP A 129 0.20 -28.00 -14.67
#